data_AF-A0A815GJJ6-F1
#
_entry.id   AF-A0A815GJJ6-F1
#
_cell.length_a   1.000
_cell.length_b   1.000
_cell.length_c   1.000
_cell.angle_alpha   90.00
_cell.angle_beta   90.00
_cell.angle_gamma   90.00
#
_symmetry.space_group_name_H-M   'P 1'
#
loop_
_entity.id
_entity.type
_entity.pdbx_description
1 polymer ?
#
loop_
_entity_poly.entity_id
_entity_poly.type
_entity_poly.pdbx_seq_one_letter_code
_entity_poly.pdbx_strand_id
1 'polypeptide(L)'
;MGRLLGQMYGPELKRLKLGHMSASNGVGFELFQFIDPSTERLNVTGGFEYRRAGLFHICVTDPEPEQLVQRIVASGGTQISPVVNVFPTEIYQAVYTLDPFGNLVEVMATSYERQLSNRDLNATSNIVNP
;
A
#
# COMPACT_ATOMS: atom_id res chain seq x y z
N MET A 1 -16.62 21.33 2.47
CA MET A 1 -15.35 20.80 2.99
C MET A 1 -14.59 21.81 3.85
N GLY A 2 -14.23 23.00 3.37
CA GLY A 2 -13.38 23.96 4.12
C GLY A 2 -13.83 24.33 5.54
N ARG A 3 -15.14 24.54 5.77
CA ARG A 3 -15.67 24.83 7.13
C ARG A 3 -15.55 23.64 8.09
N LEU A 4 -15.73 22.41 7.60
CA LEU A 4 -15.62 21.19 8.40
C LEU A 4 -14.15 20.93 8.79
N LEU A 5 -13.24 21.04 7.82
CA LEU A 5 -11.80 20.90 8.06
C LEU A 5 -11.28 21.94 9.05
N GLY A 6 -11.72 23.20 8.92
CA GLY A 6 -11.36 24.26 9.88
C GLY A 6 -11.90 24.02 11.30
N GLN A 7 -13.04 23.34 11.46
CA GLN A 7 -13.56 22.96 12.77
C GLN A 7 -12.81 21.77 13.38
N MET A 8 -12.36 20.81 12.57
CA MET A 8 -11.64 19.63 13.05
C MET A 8 -10.18 19.92 13.40
N TYR A 9 -9.46 20.61 12.51
CA TYR A 9 -8.00 20.77 12.63
C TYR A 9 -7.59 22.15 13.18
N GLY A 10 -8.55 23.06 13.34
CA GLY A 10 -8.31 24.39 13.87
C GLY A 10 -7.55 25.32 12.91
N PRO A 11 -7.15 26.51 13.40
CA PRO A 11 -6.54 27.55 12.57
C PRO A 11 -5.09 27.25 12.15
N GLU A 12 -4.44 26.27 12.77
CA GLU A 12 -3.05 25.89 12.46
C GLU A 12 -2.93 25.18 11.12
N LEU A 13 -3.99 24.53 10.65
CA LEU A 13 -4.02 23.88 9.35
C LEU A 13 -4.06 24.91 8.22
N LYS A 14 -2.93 25.10 7.54
CA LYS A 14 -2.78 26.06 6.44
C LYS A 14 -2.87 25.41 5.07
N ARG A 15 -2.32 24.20 4.92
CA ARG A 15 -2.26 23.53 3.62
C ARG A 15 -2.28 22.01 3.72
N LEU A 16 -3.11 21.38 2.90
CA LEU A 16 -3.18 19.94 2.71
C LEU A 16 -3.47 19.58 1.25
N LYS A 17 -3.14 18.35 0.86
CA LYS A 17 -3.68 17.70 -0.33
C LYS A 17 -4.66 16.61 0.11
N LEU A 18 -5.77 16.52 -0.60
CA LEU A 18 -6.84 15.56 -0.33
C LEU A 18 -7.15 14.82 -1.62
N GLY A 19 -6.94 13.50 -1.61
CA GLY A 19 -7.37 12.60 -2.67
C GLY A 19 -8.64 11.88 -2.23
N HIS A 20 -9.70 11.96 -3.04
CA HIS A 20 -10.91 11.17 -2.84
C HIS A 20 -10.92 10.03 -3.86
N MET A 21 -11.11 8.81 -3.37
CA MET A 21 -11.31 7.63 -4.19
C MET A 21 -12.61 6.96 -3.78
N SER A 22 -13.31 6.35 -4.73
CA SER A 22 -14.54 5.62 -4.47
C SER A 22 -14.56 4.32 -5.25
N ALA A 23 -15.02 3.25 -4.61
CA ALA A 23 -15.39 2.01 -5.25
C ALA A 23 -16.88 1.99 -5.57
N SER A 24 -17.27 1.20 -6.58
CA SER A 24 -18.65 1.10 -7.06
C SER A 24 -19.64 0.52 -6.03
N ASN A 25 -19.14 -0.12 -4.99
CA ASN A 25 -19.93 -0.67 -3.88
C ASN A 25 -20.20 0.35 -2.76
N GLY A 26 -19.93 1.63 -2.99
CA GLY A 26 -20.18 2.71 -2.02
C GLY A 26 -19.08 2.89 -0.98
N VAL A 27 -17.96 2.16 -1.07
CA VAL A 27 -16.79 2.39 -0.22
C VAL A 27 -16.00 3.59 -0.74
N GLY A 28 -15.68 4.53 0.14
CA GLY A 28 -14.83 5.69 -0.15
C GLY A 28 -13.52 5.65 0.63
N PHE A 29 -12.46 6.18 0.04
CA PHE A 29 -11.19 6.45 0.70
C PHE A 29 -10.86 7.93 0.58
N GLU A 30 -10.48 8.53 1.70
CA GLU A 30 -9.97 9.90 1.76
C GLU A 30 -8.50 9.84 2.18
N LEU A 31 -7.60 10.27 1.30
CA LEU A 31 -6.16 10.29 1.53
C LEU A 31 -5.71 11.71 1.83
N PHE A 32 -5.16 11.91 3.03
CA PHE A 32 -4.71 13.22 3.51
C PHE A 32 -3.19 13.31 3.49
N GLN A 33 -2.65 14.35 2.86
CA GLN A 33 -1.26 14.76 3.02
C GLN A 33 -1.24 16.16 3.59
N PHE A 34 -0.81 16.29 4.84
CA PHE A 34 -0.64 17.59 5.50
C PHE A 34 0.69 18.20 5.06
N ILE A 35 0.64 19.44 4.54
CA ILE A 35 1.81 20.13 3.98
C ILE A 35 2.26 21.26 4.92
N ASP A 36 1.31 21.93 5.60
CA ASP A 36 1.59 22.97 6.59
C ASP A 36 0.48 22.95 7.67
N PRO A 37 0.74 22.40 8.86
CA PRO A 37 1.98 21.70 9.26
C PRO A 37 2.20 20.40 8.45
N SER A 38 3.45 19.94 8.34
CA SER A 38 3.79 18.76 7.56
C SER A 38 3.39 17.45 8.27
N THR A 39 2.94 16.45 7.52
CA THR A 39 2.72 15.08 8.04
C THR A 39 3.96 14.56 8.75
N GLU A 40 3.79 14.11 9.99
CA GLU A 40 4.83 13.43 10.74
C GLU A 40 4.90 11.95 10.34
N ARG A 41 6.11 11.40 10.29
CA ARG A 41 6.31 9.97 10.06
C ARG A 41 5.97 9.22 11.34
N LEU A 42 5.21 8.13 11.21
CA LEU A 42 5.00 7.18 12.30
C LEU A 42 6.35 6.65 12.77
N ASN A 43 6.63 6.77 14.06
CA ASN A 43 7.86 6.27 14.65
C ASN A 43 7.78 4.74 14.81
N VAL A 44 8.00 4.02 13.71
CA VAL A 44 8.09 2.55 13.69
C VAL A 44 9.55 2.17 13.95
N THR A 45 9.95 2.17 15.21
CA THR A 45 11.27 1.69 15.63
C THR A 45 11.36 0.18 15.45
N GLY A 46 12.24 -0.30 14.57
CA GLY A 46 12.46 -1.74 14.35
C GLY A 46 11.60 -2.37 13.24
N GLY A 47 10.91 -1.57 12.42
CA GLY A 47 10.12 -2.06 11.27
C GLY A 47 8.61 -2.05 11.53
N PHE A 48 7.84 -2.72 10.66
CA PHE A 48 6.38 -2.77 10.77
C PHE A 48 5.91 -3.66 11.92
N GLU A 49 5.12 -3.10 12.84
CA GLU A 49 4.50 -3.84 13.94
C GLU A 49 3.11 -4.36 13.55
N TYR A 50 2.99 -5.66 13.25
CA TYR A 50 1.75 -6.26 12.76
C TYR A 50 0.60 -6.35 13.79
N ARG A 51 0.91 -6.20 15.09
CA ARG A 51 -0.10 -6.25 16.16
C ARG A 51 -0.60 -4.87 16.57
N ARG A 52 -0.16 -3.79 15.91
CA ARG A 52 -0.64 -2.44 16.21
C ARG A 52 -2.13 -2.31 15.88
N ALA A 53 -2.86 -1.58 16.71
CA ALA A 53 -4.24 -1.22 16.39
C ALA A 53 -4.28 -0.25 15.20
N GLY A 54 -5.34 -0.32 14.39
CA GLY A 54 -5.58 0.59 13.26
C GLY A 54 -5.48 -0.09 11.90
N LEU A 55 -5.18 0.70 10.85
CA LEU A 55 -5.05 0.20 9.49
C LEU A 55 -3.83 -0.72 9.38
N PHE A 56 -4.07 -1.93 8.90
CA PHE A 56 -3.03 -2.94 8.72
C PHE A 56 -2.12 -2.59 7.53
N HIS A 57 -2.67 -2.54 6.31
CA HIS A 57 -1.96 -2.07 5.11
C HIS A 57 -2.95 -1.59 4.03
N ILE A 58 -2.40 -0.96 2.99
CA ILE A 58 -3.07 -0.71 1.71
C ILE A 58 -2.33 -1.51 0.63
N CYS A 59 -3.08 -2.19 -0.24
CA CYS A 59 -2.51 -2.85 -1.41
C CYS A 59 -2.77 -2.00 -2.65
N VAL A 60 -1.74 -1.80 -3.48
CA VAL A 60 -1.83 -1.08 -4.75
C VAL A 60 -1.47 -2.00 -5.90
N THR A 61 -2.31 -2.03 -6.93
CA THR A 61 -2.01 -2.76 -8.16
C THR A 61 -1.15 -1.90 -9.07
N ASP A 62 0.06 -2.38 -9.39
CA ASP A 62 0.99 -1.74 -10.33
C ASP A 62 1.67 -2.85 -11.15
N PRO A 63 1.67 -2.78 -12.49
CA PRO A 63 2.24 -3.82 -13.34
C PRO A 63 3.75 -3.99 -13.19
N GLU A 64 4.45 -3.02 -12.59
CA GLU A 64 5.90 -3.02 -12.44
C GLU A 64 6.29 -2.79 -10.96
N PRO A 65 6.09 -3.77 -10.06
CA PRO A 65 6.28 -3.58 -8.62
C PRO A 65 7.67 -3.07 -8.24
N GLU A 66 8.72 -3.55 -8.91
CA GLU A 66 10.10 -3.11 -8.69
C GLU A 66 10.29 -1.61 -8.96
N GLN A 67 9.68 -1.08 -10.02
CA GLN A 67 9.76 0.34 -10.34
C GLN A 67 8.99 1.20 -9.32
N LEU A 68 7.81 0.73 -8.87
CA LEU A 68 7.09 1.45 -7.82
C LEU A 68 7.85 1.43 -6.49
N VAL A 69 8.50 0.31 -6.13
CA VAL A 69 9.39 0.25 -4.96
C VAL A 69 10.50 1.28 -5.06
N GLN A 70 11.16 1.41 -6.21
CA GLN A 70 12.19 2.43 -6.42
C GLN A 70 11.66 3.85 -6.18
N ARG A 71 10.45 4.17 -6.66
CA ARG A 71 9.80 5.47 -6.42
C ARG A 71 9.49 5.69 -4.92
N ILE A 72 9.03 4.65 -4.23
CA ILE A 72 8.73 4.70 -2.79
C ILE A 72 10.01 4.97 -2.00
N VAL A 73 11.08 4.22 -2.25
CA VAL A 73 12.37 4.39 -1.58
C VAL A 73 12.97 5.77 -1.89
N ALA A 74 12.94 6.21 -3.14
CA ALA A 74 13.41 7.55 -3.53
C ALA A 74 12.64 8.69 -2.83
N SER A 75 11.40 8.44 -2.42
CA SER A 75 10.56 9.40 -1.69
C SER A 75 10.74 9.34 -0.16
N GLY A 76 11.65 8.50 0.35
CA GLY A 76 11.91 8.32 1.79
C GLY A 76 11.20 7.12 2.42
N GLY A 77 10.57 6.26 1.62
CA GLY A 77 10.03 4.98 2.06
C GLY A 77 11.11 3.92 2.27
N THR A 78 10.69 2.67 2.49
CA THR A 78 11.59 1.54 2.76
C THR A 78 11.01 0.26 2.19
N GLN A 79 11.79 -0.52 1.45
CA GLN A 79 11.41 -1.88 1.09
C GLN A 79 11.62 -2.81 2.30
N ILE A 80 10.61 -3.61 2.67
CA ILE A 80 10.69 -4.48 3.85
C ILE A 80 10.54 -5.98 3.54
N SER A 81 10.24 -6.34 2.30
CA SER A 81 10.28 -7.73 1.81
C SER A 81 11.03 -7.82 0.48
N PRO A 82 11.56 -9.00 0.09
CA PRO A 82 11.93 -9.25 -1.29
C PRO A 82 10.71 -9.16 -2.21
N VAL A 83 10.97 -8.98 -3.51
CA VAL A 83 9.95 -9.16 -4.54
C VAL A 83 9.78 -10.66 -4.77
N VAL A 84 8.55 -11.15 -4.68
CA VAL A 84 8.25 -12.59 -4.80
C VAL A 84 7.14 -12.84 -5.78
N ASN A 85 7.21 -13.95 -6.52
CA ASN A 85 6.05 -14.43 -7.28
C ASN A 85 5.06 -15.04 -6.30
N VAL A 86 3.84 -14.49 -6.26
CA VAL A 86 2.75 -14.93 -5.37
C VAL A 86 2.28 -16.34 -5.73
N PHE A 87 2.37 -16.72 -7.02
CA PHE A 87 1.96 -18.03 -7.52
C PHE A 87 3.11 -18.71 -8.26
N PRO A 88 3.27 -20.05 -8.12
CA PRO A 88 4.36 -20.77 -8.79
C PRO A 88 4.34 -20.69 -10.31
N THR A 89 3.15 -20.53 -10.91
CA THR A 89 2.92 -20.64 -12.36
C THR A 89 2.70 -19.30 -13.07
N GLU A 90 2.62 -18.19 -12.32
CA GLU A 90 2.33 -16.87 -12.87
C GLU A 90 3.38 -15.85 -12.39
N ILE A 91 3.73 -14.88 -13.24
CA ILE A 91 4.69 -13.80 -12.92
C ILE A 91 3.97 -12.67 -12.17
N TYR A 92 3.15 -13.03 -11.17
CA TYR A 92 2.50 -12.03 -10.32
C TYR A 92 3.38 -11.76 -9.13
N GLN A 93 4.20 -10.73 -9.31
CA GLN A 93 5.07 -10.24 -8.28
C GLN A 93 4.28 -9.47 -7.21
N ALA A 94 4.67 -9.68 -5.96
CA ALA A 94 4.26 -8.85 -4.84
C ALA A 94 5.46 -8.45 -3.98
N VAL A 95 5.34 -7.31 -3.30
CA VAL A 95 6.37 -6.77 -2.41
C VAL A 95 5.73 -5.86 -1.36
N TYR A 96 6.23 -5.95 -0.13
CA TYR A 96 5.84 -5.08 0.97
C TYR A 96 6.86 -3.96 1.17
N THR A 97 6.34 -2.76 1.38
CA THR A 97 7.10 -1.53 1.61
C THR A 97 6.48 -0.73 2.76
N LEU A 98 7.28 0.17 3.33
CA LEU A 98 6.81 1.29 4.10
C LEU A 98 6.85 2.53 3.22
N ASP A 99 5.75 3.29 3.18
CA ASP A 99 5.74 4.61 2.55
C ASP A 99 6.60 5.61 3.35
N PRO A 100 6.81 6.85 2.86
CA PRO A 100 7.59 7.86 3.56
C PRO A 100 7.06 8.23 4.96
N PHE A 101 5.78 7.96 5.23
CA PHE A 101 5.09 8.25 6.48
C PHE A 101 5.01 7.04 7.44
N GLY A 102 5.51 5.88 7.03
CA GLY A 102 5.53 4.65 7.83
C GLY A 102 4.27 3.78 7.71
N ASN A 103 3.46 3.98 6.67
CA ASN A 103 2.33 3.08 6.36
C ASN A 103 2.81 1.85 5.62
N LEU A 104 2.24 0.68 5.93
CA LEU A 104 2.50 -0.55 5.19
C LEU A 104 1.75 -0.51 3.85
N VAL A 105 2.51 -0.65 2.76
CA VAL A 105 2.00 -0.70 1.39
C VAL A 105 2.46 -2.00 0.73
N GLU A 106 1.51 -2.81 0.34
CA GLU A 106 1.73 -3.96 -0.55
C GLU A 106 1.61 -3.48 -2.00
N VAL A 107 2.56 -3.84 -2.85
CA VAL A 107 2.49 -3.60 -4.30
C VAL A 107 2.31 -4.93 -4.99
N MET A 108 1.35 -5.02 -5.91
CA MET A 108 1.01 -6.27 -6.59
C MET A 108 0.85 -6.10 -8.10
N ALA A 109 1.46 -6.99 -8.87
CA ALA A 109 1.39 -7.00 -10.34
C ALA A 109 0.05 -7.49 -10.91
N THR A 110 -0.92 -7.85 -10.07
CA THR A 110 -2.21 -8.38 -10.49
C THR A 110 -3.35 -7.69 -9.75
N SER A 111 -4.53 -7.65 -10.37
CA SER A 111 -5.74 -7.12 -9.73
C SER A 111 -6.10 -7.97 -8.50
N TYR A 112 -6.62 -7.33 -7.47
CA TYR A 112 -7.05 -8.00 -6.24
C TYR A 112 -8.08 -9.11 -6.49
N GLU A 113 -9.02 -8.89 -7.40
CA GLU A 113 -10.03 -9.88 -7.79
C GLU A 113 -9.40 -11.12 -8.40
N ARG A 114 -8.41 -10.92 -9.28
CA ARG A 114 -7.67 -12.03 -9.88
C ARG A 114 -6.85 -12.78 -8.84
N GLN A 115 -6.25 -12.09 -7.87
CA GLN A 115 -5.54 -12.74 -6.76
C GLN A 115 -6.44 -13.71 -5.99
N LEU A 116 -7.72 -13.37 -5.79
CA LEU A 116 -8.69 -14.20 -5.05
C LEU A 116 -9.52 -15.14 -5.91
N SER A 117 -9.31 -15.15 -7.23
CA SER A 117 -10.03 -16.08 -8.12
C SER A 117 -9.69 -17.54 -7.80
N ASN A 118 -10.66 -18.44 -8.00
CA ASN A 118 -10.44 -19.88 -7.87
C ASN A 118 -9.31 -20.30 -8.83
N ARG A 119 -8.20 -20.76 -8.26
CA ARG A 119 -7.04 -21.28 -9.01
C ARG A 119 -6.79 -22.72 -8.60
N ASP A 120 -6.41 -23.55 -9.57
CA ASP A 120 -5.86 -24.87 -9.29
C ASP A 120 -4.44 -24.72 -8.72
N LEU A 121 -4.35 -24.77 -7.39
CA LEU A 121 -3.06 -24.78 -6.67
C LEU A 121 -2.26 -26.07 -6.93
N ASN A 122 -2.92 -27.11 -7.47
CA ASN A 122 -2.36 -28.44 -7.73
C ASN A 122 -1.80 -28.61 -9.16
N ALA A 123 -1.79 -27.59 -10.00
CA ALA A 123 -1.28 -27.69 -11.38
C ALA A 123 0.25 -27.87 -11.48
N THR A 124 0.94 -28.13 -10.36
CA THR A 124 2.41 -28.21 -10.25
C THR A 124 2.97 -29.58 -9.87
N SER A 125 2.16 -30.63 -9.74
CA SER A 125 2.69 -31.98 -9.48
C SER A 125 3.40 -32.65 -10.67
N ASN A 126 3.45 -32.00 -11.85
CA ASN A 126 3.99 -32.60 -13.08
C ASN A 126 5.24 -31.91 -13.66
N ILE A 127 5.90 -31.00 -12.94
CA ILE A 127 7.16 -30.40 -13.41
C ILE A 127 8.21 -30.40 -12.29
N VAL A 128 8.61 -31.59 -11.80
CA VAL A 128 10.01 -31.94 -11.43
C VAL A 128 10.14 -33.47 -11.42
N ASN A 129 10.64 -34.03 -12.52
CA ASN A 129 11.61 -35.14 -12.60
C ASN A 129 12.04 -35.24 -14.07
N PRO A 130 13.35 -35.29 -14.37
CA PRO A 130 14.28 -36.29 -13.83
C PRO A 130 15.47 -35.74 -13.04
#